data_AF-A0A7C3WGW6-F1
#
_entry.id   AF-A0A7C3WGW6-F1
#
_cell.length_a   1.000
_cell.length_b   1.000
_cell.length_c   1.000
_cell.angle_alpha   90.00
_cell.angle_beta   90.00
_cell.angle_gamma   90.00
#
_symmetry.space_group_name_H-M   'P 1'
#
loop_
_entity.id
_entity.type
_entity.pdbx_description
1 polymer ?
#
loop_
_entity_poly.entity_id
_entity_poly.type
_entity_poly.pdbx_seq_one_letter_code
_entity_poly.pdbx_strand_id
1 'polypeptide(L)'
;PPPFAATSPAKSGNLSPAWAKYCAGITLMDHPANPSHPTPFHVRADGWMGASLTLARPITIPPGQPLRLRYGLWIHPGVPNRAEIDAQWRQFAQTPPAFPTRKTP
;
A
#
# COMPACT_ATOMS: atom_id res chain seq x y z
N PRO A 1 0.13 2.90 -14.43
CA PRO A 1 0.12 2.58 -12.98
C PRO A 1 0.50 3.82 -12.17
N PRO A 2 -0.25 4.21 -11.14
CA PRO A 2 0.19 5.28 -10.27
C PRO A 2 1.44 4.79 -9.52
N PRO A 3 2.53 5.57 -9.48
CA PRO A 3 3.74 5.13 -8.79
C PRO A 3 3.56 5.08 -7.27
N PHE A 4 2.57 5.78 -6.73
CA PHE A 4 2.38 5.98 -5.28
C PHE A 4 1.37 5.02 -4.62
N ALA A 5 0.59 4.27 -5.41
CA ALA A 5 -0.43 3.37 -4.89
C ALA A 5 -0.73 2.19 -5.82
N ALA A 6 -1.10 1.05 -5.23
CA ALA A 6 -1.60 -0.11 -5.94
C ALA A 6 -2.99 -0.47 -5.41
N THR A 7 -3.94 -0.70 -6.31
CA THR A 7 -5.33 -1.02 -5.96
C THR A 7 -5.70 -2.38 -6.51
N SER A 8 -6.30 -3.23 -5.67
CA SER A 8 -7.01 -4.42 -6.13
C SER A 8 -8.45 -4.37 -5.63
N PRO A 9 -9.45 -4.56 -6.51
CA PRO A 9 -10.78 -4.93 -6.05
C PRO A 9 -10.70 -6.28 -5.33
N ALA A 10 -11.57 -6.51 -4.34
CA ALA A 10 -11.80 -7.88 -3.88
C ALA A 10 -12.31 -8.69 -5.08
N LYS A 11 -11.66 -9.83 -5.34
CA LYS A 11 -12.18 -10.81 -6.28
C LYS A 11 -13.07 -11.78 -5.54
N SER A 12 -14.34 -11.79 -5.93
CA SER A 12 -15.22 -12.92 -5.71
C SER A 12 -15.67 -13.44 -7.08
N GLY A 13 -15.32 -14.69 -7.40
CA GLY A 13 -15.73 -15.31 -8.65
C GLY A 13 -17.26 -15.33 -8.83
N ASN A 14 -17.72 -15.11 -10.06
CA ASN A 14 -19.09 -15.32 -10.57
C ASN A 14 -20.24 -14.91 -9.67
N LEU A 15 -20.10 -13.86 -8.88
CA LEU A 15 -21.23 -13.38 -8.12
C LEU A 15 -22.17 -12.60 -9.12
N SER A 16 -23.50 -12.54 -8.91
CA SER A 16 -24.53 -11.78 -9.70
C SER A 16 -24.70 -10.28 -9.38
N PRO A 17 -24.82 -9.30 -10.30
CA PRO A 17 -24.72 -7.83 -10.05
C PRO A 17 -25.20 -7.21 -8.71
N ALA A 18 -26.22 -7.79 -8.06
CA ALA A 18 -26.69 -7.52 -6.70
C ALA A 18 -25.62 -7.49 -5.57
N TRP A 19 -24.48 -8.19 -5.67
CA TRP A 19 -23.40 -8.11 -4.64
C TRP A 19 -22.28 -7.13 -4.97
N ALA A 20 -22.29 -6.49 -6.14
CA ALA A 20 -21.24 -5.53 -6.49
C ALA A 20 -21.15 -4.41 -5.44
N LYS A 21 -22.30 -4.05 -4.82
CA LYS A 21 -22.40 -3.13 -3.68
C LYS A 21 -21.79 -3.64 -2.37
N TYR A 22 -21.52 -4.94 -2.26
CA TYR A 22 -20.87 -5.56 -1.11
C TYR A 22 -19.38 -5.84 -1.36
N CYS A 23 -18.86 -5.51 -2.55
CA CYS A 23 -17.43 -5.59 -2.81
C CYS A 23 -16.69 -4.40 -2.22
N ALA A 24 -15.74 -4.70 -1.35
CA ALA A 24 -14.69 -3.78 -0.97
C ALA A 24 -13.46 -3.99 -1.86
N GLY A 25 -12.63 -2.97 -2.00
CA GLY A 25 -11.28 -3.06 -2.51
C GLY A 25 -10.29 -2.57 -1.46
N ILE A 26 -9.02 -2.83 -1.71
CA ILE A 26 -7.93 -2.27 -0.92
C ILE A 26 -6.94 -1.57 -1.82
N THR A 27 -6.45 -0.43 -1.33
CA THR A 27 -5.36 0.33 -1.92
C THR A 27 -4.18 0.33 -0.97
N LEU A 28 -3.03 -0.17 -1.44
CA LEU A 28 -1.74 -0.04 -0.77
C LEU A 28 -1.07 1.26 -1.20
N MET A 29 -0.48 1.97 -0.26
CA MET A 29 0.12 3.29 -0.46
C MET A 29 1.56 3.30 0.07
N ASP A 30 2.48 3.87 -0.70
CA ASP A 30 3.87 4.05 -0.28
C ASP A 30 4.09 5.44 0.33
N HIS A 31 4.67 5.51 1.53
CA HIS A 31 4.93 6.79 2.19
C HIS A 31 6.19 7.46 1.61
N PRO A 32 6.20 8.79 1.40
CA PRO A 32 7.39 9.51 0.91
C PRO A 32 8.61 9.48 1.83
N ALA A 33 8.48 8.90 3.03
CA ALA A 33 9.59 8.75 3.98
C ALA A 33 10.33 7.42 3.79
N ASN A 34 9.82 6.53 2.93
CA ASN A 34 10.47 5.27 2.64
C ASN A 34 11.67 5.50 1.72
N PRO A 35 12.75 4.74 1.90
CA PRO A 35 13.88 4.80 0.99
C PRO A 35 13.45 4.35 -0.41
N SER A 36 13.98 5.02 -1.43
CA SER A 36 13.65 4.74 -2.84
C SER A 36 12.15 4.91 -3.16
N HIS A 37 11.43 5.76 -2.41
CA HIS A 37 10.08 6.18 -2.79
C HIS A 37 10.09 6.78 -4.20
N PRO A 38 9.15 6.40 -5.07
CA PRO A 38 8.11 5.39 -4.86
C PRO A 38 8.59 3.94 -5.00
N THR A 39 8.18 3.07 -4.08
CA THR A 39 8.38 1.62 -4.17
C THR A 39 7.45 0.99 -5.22
N PRO A 40 7.98 0.16 -6.14
CA PRO A 40 7.16 -0.61 -7.05
C PRO A 40 6.28 -1.62 -6.30
N PHE A 41 5.04 -1.77 -6.73
CA PHE A 41 4.16 -2.84 -6.23
C PHE A 41 4.05 -3.93 -7.28
N HIS A 42 4.24 -5.17 -6.86
CA HIS A 42 3.85 -6.31 -7.66
C HIS A 42 2.41 -6.65 -7.22
N VAL A 43 1.52 -6.85 -8.19
CA VAL A 43 0.10 -7.12 -7.97
C VAL A 43 -0.32 -8.27 -8.87
N ARG A 44 -1.11 -9.19 -8.34
CA ARG A 44 -1.60 -10.36 -9.06
C ARG A 44 -3.11 -10.44 -9.03
N ALA A 45 -3.64 -11.15 -10.02
CA ALA A 45 -5.07 -11.32 -10.20
C ALA A 45 -5.73 -12.19 -9.11
N ASP A 46 -4.97 -12.84 -8.22
CA ASP A 46 -5.48 -13.60 -7.07
C ASP A 46 -5.63 -12.74 -5.80
N GLY A 47 -5.39 -11.42 -5.91
CA GLY A 47 -5.44 -10.49 -4.79
C GLY A 47 -4.12 -10.34 -4.04
N TRP A 48 -3.06 -11.06 -4.45
CA TRP A 48 -1.74 -10.82 -3.90
C TRP A 48 -1.22 -9.44 -4.31
N MET A 49 -0.70 -8.70 -3.33
CA MET A 49 -0.06 -7.41 -3.51
C MET A 49 1.12 -7.28 -2.57
N GLY A 50 2.26 -6.85 -3.08
CA GLY A 50 3.48 -6.70 -2.29
C GLY A 50 4.33 -5.51 -2.73
N ALA A 51 4.77 -4.72 -1.76
CA ALA A 51 5.77 -3.69 -1.95
C ALA A 51 7.12 -4.35 -2.29
N SER A 52 7.67 -4.04 -3.45
CA SER A 52 8.90 -4.64 -3.98
C SER A 52 10.08 -3.69 -3.78
N LEU A 53 10.36 -3.38 -2.50
CA LEU A 53 11.31 -2.34 -2.08
C LEU A 53 12.70 -2.47 -2.72
N THR A 54 13.18 -3.70 -2.89
CA THR A 54 14.52 -4.00 -3.40
C THR A 54 14.53 -4.41 -4.87
N LEU A 55 13.42 -4.20 -5.61
CA LEU A 55 13.32 -4.59 -7.01
C LEU A 55 14.37 -3.91 -7.88
N ALA A 56 14.58 -2.60 -7.68
CA ALA A 56 15.53 -1.84 -8.47
C ALA A 56 16.99 -2.05 -8.01
N ARG A 57 17.21 -2.21 -6.70
CA ARG A 57 18.54 -2.33 -6.10
C ARG A 57 18.46 -2.90 -4.67
N PRO A 58 19.54 -3.51 -4.16
CA PRO A 58 19.63 -3.93 -2.76
C PRO A 58 19.59 -2.72 -1.80
N ILE A 59 19.14 -2.99 -0.56
CA ILE A 59 19.24 -2.06 0.57
C ILE A 59 20.04 -2.74 1.67
N THR A 60 21.11 -2.09 2.11
CA THR A 60 21.91 -2.55 3.26
C THR A 60 21.36 -1.96 4.54
N ILE A 61 21.22 -2.78 5.58
CA ILE A 61 20.79 -2.36 6.91
C ILE A 61 22.00 -2.44 7.85
N PRO A 62 22.62 -1.31 8.23
CA PRO A 62 23.76 -1.31 9.14
C PRO A 62 23.36 -1.74 10.56
N PRO A 63 24.28 -2.33 11.35
CA PRO A 63 24.05 -2.57 12.77
C PRO A 63 23.63 -1.29 13.51
N GLY A 64 22.59 -1.38 14.34
CA GLY A 64 22.08 -0.24 15.12
C GLY A 64 21.26 0.79 14.32
N GLN A 65 21.12 0.65 13.00
CA GLN A 65 20.34 1.55 12.15
C GLN A 65 19.12 0.83 11.58
N PRO A 66 17.98 0.82 12.30
CA PRO A 66 16.81 0.08 11.85
C PRO A 66 16.24 0.69 10.56
N LEU A 67 15.99 -0.17 9.57
CA LEU A 67 15.22 0.19 8.39
C LEU A 67 13.76 0.43 8.79
N ARG A 68 13.27 1.63 8.49
CA ARG A 68 11.93 2.09 8.83
C ARG A 68 11.12 2.25 7.55
N LEU A 69 10.08 1.44 7.41
CA LEU A 69 9.17 1.44 6.26
C LEU A 69 7.76 1.74 6.72
N ARG A 70 7.02 2.49 5.90
CA ARG A 70 5.65 2.94 6.17
C ARG A 70 4.81 2.72 4.93
N TYR A 71 3.84 1.84 5.04
CA TYR A 71 2.86 1.61 3.99
C TYR A 71 1.47 1.85 4.55
N GLY A 72 0.62 2.47 3.75
CA GLY A 72 -0.77 2.70 4.08
C GLY A 72 -1.64 1.61 3.44
N LEU A 73 -2.70 1.22 4.13
CA LEU A 73 -3.75 0.38 3.58
C LEU A 73 -5.07 1.14 3.73
N TRP A 74 -5.73 1.40 2.61
CA TRP A 74 -7.04 2.02 2.57
C TRP A 74 -8.07 1.02 2.05
N ILE A 75 -9.09 0.73 2.86
CA ILE A 75 -10.23 -0.11 2.49
C ILE A 75 -11.32 0.81 1.95
N HIS A 76 -11.87 0.49 0.78
CA HIS A 76 -12.86 1.32 0.11
C HIS A 76 -13.96 0.47 -0.55
N PRO A 77 -15.18 1.00 -0.73
CA PRO A 77 -16.19 0.34 -1.53
C PRO A 77 -15.79 0.37 -3.01
N GLY A 78 -16.01 -0.73 -3.73
CA GLY A 78 -15.78 -0.80 -5.17
C GLY A 78 -14.35 -0.42 -5.60
N VAL A 79 -14.24 0.12 -6.82
CA VAL A 79 -12.97 0.61 -7.39
C VAL A 79 -12.99 2.13 -7.41
N PRO A 80 -12.16 2.81 -6.60
CA PRO A 80 -12.10 4.25 -6.53
C PRO A 80 -11.46 4.82 -7.78
N ASN A 81 -11.80 6.06 -8.11
CA ASN A 81 -11.11 6.81 -9.14
C ASN A 81 -9.78 7.36 -8.62
N ARG A 82 -8.96 7.88 -9.55
CA ARG A 82 -7.62 8.38 -9.23
C ARG A 82 -7.62 9.55 -8.23
N ALA A 83 -8.58 10.46 -8.32
CA ALA A 83 -8.63 11.62 -7.43
C ALA A 83 -8.92 11.20 -5.96
N GLU A 84 -9.76 10.18 -5.77
CA GLU A 84 -10.03 9.60 -4.46
C GLU A 84 -8.77 8.92 -3.89
N ILE A 85 -8.06 8.13 -4.70
CA ILE A 85 -6.79 7.51 -4.31
C ILE A 85 -5.75 8.58 -3.94
N ASP A 86 -5.59 9.61 -4.78
CA ASP A 86 -4.63 10.70 -4.57
C ASP A 86 -4.93 11.45 -3.26
N ALA A 87 -6.21 11.68 -2.94
CA ALA A 87 -6.62 12.34 -1.70
C ALA A 87 -6.24 11.51 -0.45
N GLN A 88 -6.51 10.21 -0.47
CA GLN A 88 -6.17 9.29 0.62
C GLN A 88 -4.65 9.16 0.80
N TRP A 89 -3.91 9.10 -0.31
CA TRP A 89 -2.45 9.10 -0.26
C TRP A 89 -1.89 10.40 0.32
N ARG A 90 -2.41 11.57 -0.07
CA ARG A 90 -1.95 12.86 0.49
C ARG A 90 -2.16 12.94 2.00
N GLN A 91 -3.32 12.49 2.47
CA GLN A 91 -3.60 12.44 3.90
C GLN A 91 -2.62 11.49 4.61
N PHE A 92 -2.39 10.30 4.07
CA PHE A 92 -1.43 9.34 4.61
C PHE A 92 0.01 9.87 4.61
N ALA A 93 0.44 10.52 3.53
CA ALA A 93 1.78 11.07 3.35
C ALA A 93 2.13 12.18 4.35
N GLN A 94 1.12 12.84 4.92
CA GLN A 94 1.27 13.88 5.94
C GLN A 94 1.29 13.31 7.37
N THR A 95 1.01 12.02 7.56
CA THR A 95 0.97 11.44 8.90
C THR A 95 2.38 11.37 9.51
N PRO A 96 2.57 11.78 10.78
CA PRO A 96 3.87 11.78 11.41
C PRO A 96 4.41 10.34 11.55
N PRO A 97 5.74 10.14 11.51
CA PRO A 97 6.32 8.82 11.69
C PRO A 97 6.03 8.26 13.09
N ALA A 98 5.09 7.32 13.18
CA ALA A 98 4.86 6.55 14.40
C ALA A 98 5.55 5.19 14.26
N PHE A 99 6.72 5.05 14.90
CA PHE A 99 7.33 3.75 15.11
C PHE A 99 7.13 3.40 16.58
N PRO A 100 6.39 2.32 16.91
CA PRO A 100 6.33 1.87 18.29
C PRO A 100 7.77 1.62 18.77
N THR A 101 8.07 2.08 19.98
CA THR A 101 9.35 1.75 20.62
C THR A 101 9.43 0.24 20.77
N ARG A 102 10.58 -0.33 20.41
CA ARG A 102 10.84 -1.76 20.60
C ARG A 102 10.58 -2.07 22.08
N LYS A 103 9.65 -2.99 22.38
CA LYS A 103 9.56 -3.55 23.73
C LYS A 103 10.88 -4.29 23.99
N THR A 104 11.64 -3.85 24.99
CA THR A 104 12.80 -4.59 25.47
C THR A 104 12.29 -5.94 26.00
N PRO A 105 12.93 -7.07 25.66
CA PRO A 105 12.58 -8.37 26.26
C PRO A 105 12.76 -8.35 27.78
#